data_AF-A0A2T5G1B5-F1
#
_entry.id   AF-A0A2T5G1B5-F1
#
_cell.length_a   1.000
_cell.length_b   1.000
_cell.length_c   1.000
_cell.angle_alpha   90.00
_cell.angle_beta   90.00
_cell.angle_gamma   90.00
#
_symmetry.space_group_name_H-M   'P 1'
#
loop_
_entity.id
_entity.type
_entity.pdbx_description
1 polymer ?
#
loop_
_entity_poly.entity_id
_entity_poly.type
_entity_poly.pdbx_seq_one_letter_code
_entity_poly.pdbx_strand_id
1 'polypeptide(L)'
;MVERLRGSAGVAQRRRRLARTHGLCEMCLAAGRPEIATVVDHIVPLALGGSDEDSNTRNLCGAHHLEVTAEQFGHRAPIKARGVSRSGRPTAPDHPWNQRRD
;
A
#
# COMPACT_ATOMS: atom_id res chain seq x y z
N MET A 1 8.10 -15.99 -11.94
CA MET A 1 8.27 -15.62 -10.52
C MET A 1 9.62 -14.93 -10.40
N VAL A 2 9.67 -13.66 -10.02
CA VAL A 2 10.93 -12.90 -9.91
C VAL A 2 11.62 -13.26 -8.60
N GLU A 3 12.93 -13.54 -8.64
CA GLU A 3 13.75 -13.79 -7.45
C GLU A 3 13.77 -12.53 -6.57
N ARG A 4 13.51 -12.68 -5.26
CA ARG A 4 13.37 -11.53 -4.35
C ARG A 4 14.58 -11.44 -3.44
N LEU A 5 15.19 -10.25 -3.36
CA LEU A 5 16.23 -9.99 -2.38
C LEU A 5 15.68 -10.10 -0.95
N ARG A 6 16.43 -10.77 -0.07
CA ARG A 6 16.08 -11.01 1.33
C ARG A 6 17.18 -10.48 2.26
N GLY A 7 16.88 -10.48 3.57
CA GLY A 7 17.85 -10.11 4.60
C GLY A 7 18.43 -8.70 4.43
N SER A 8 19.71 -8.55 4.76
CA SER A 8 20.45 -7.28 4.67
C SER A 8 20.47 -6.69 3.26
N ALA A 9 20.58 -7.53 2.23
CA ALA A 9 20.56 -7.08 0.83
C ALA A 9 19.22 -6.41 0.47
N GLY A 10 18.09 -7.01 0.88
CA GLY A 10 16.77 -6.40 0.69
C GLY A 10 16.57 -5.11 1.51
N VAL A 11 17.14 -5.03 2.71
CA VAL A 11 17.13 -3.80 3.52
C VAL A 11 17.92 -2.68 2.84
N ALA A 12 19.12 -2.97 2.34
CA ALA A 12 19.94 -2.01 1.61
C ALA A 12 19.26 -1.51 0.33
N GLN A 13 18.63 -2.42 -0.44
CA GLN A 13 17.87 -2.07 -1.63
C GLN A 13 16.71 -1.12 -1.31
N ARG A 14 15.90 -1.41 -0.28
CA ARG A 14 14.81 -0.53 0.17
C ARG A 14 15.30 0.84 0.61
N ARG A 15 16.41 0.90 1.36
CA ARG A 15 17.02 2.18 1.76
C ARG A 15 17.44 3.02 0.56
N ARG A 16 18.11 2.41 -0.44
CA ARG A 16 18.47 3.08 -1.69
C ARG A 16 17.24 3.63 -2.41
N ARG A 17 16.19 2.82 -2.58
CA ARG A 17 14.97 3.23 -3.29
C ARG A 17 14.26 4.39 -2.60
N LEU A 18 14.15 4.36 -1.27
CA LEU A 18 13.58 5.46 -0.48
C LEU A 18 14.39 6.75 -0.60
N ALA A 19 15.73 6.66 -0.65
CA ALA A 19 16.60 7.83 -0.74
C ALA A 19 16.38 8.64 -2.03
N ARG A 20 15.90 8.02 -3.12
CA ARG A 20 15.63 8.71 -4.41
C ARG A 20 14.62 9.85 -4.30
N THR A 21 13.74 9.80 -3.30
CA THR A 21 12.70 10.82 -3.07
C THR A 21 12.87 11.48 -1.71
N HIS A 22 14.06 11.40 -1.11
CA HIS A 22 14.33 11.85 0.25
C HIS A 22 13.39 11.21 1.30
N GLY A 23 12.92 10.00 1.04
CA GLY A 23 11.96 9.30 1.90
C GLY A 23 10.54 9.87 1.85
N LEU A 24 10.21 10.70 0.86
CA LEU A 24 8.88 11.28 0.70
C LEU A 24 8.04 10.49 -0.30
N CYS A 25 6.72 10.52 -0.07
CA CYS A 25 5.74 9.92 -0.97
C CYS A 25 5.63 10.72 -2.27
N GLU A 26 5.80 10.02 -3.39
CA GLU A 26 5.82 10.64 -4.73
C GLU A 26 4.45 11.22 -5.12
N MET A 27 3.36 10.55 -4.75
CA MET A 27 1.99 11.04 -5.01
C MET A 27 1.66 12.27 -4.15
N CYS A 28 2.07 12.27 -2.88
CA CYS A 28 1.94 13.40 -1.97
C CYS A 28 2.75 14.62 -2.44
N LEU A 29 3.98 14.39 -2.92
CA LEU A 29 4.82 15.43 -3.53
C LEU A 29 4.17 16.04 -4.77
N ALA A 30 3.65 15.22 -5.68
CA ALA A 30 2.95 15.68 -6.87
C ALA A 30 1.70 16.52 -6.52
N ALA A 31 1.04 16.22 -5.39
CA ALA A 31 -0.11 16.97 -4.88
C ALA A 31 0.26 18.22 -4.04
N GLY A 32 1.55 18.55 -3.90
CA GLY A 32 2.02 19.70 -3.13
C GLY A 32 1.86 19.55 -1.61
N ARG A 33 1.66 18.33 -1.09
CA ARG A 33 1.48 18.05 0.33
C ARG A 33 2.45 16.95 0.77
N PRO A 34 3.74 17.25 0.98
CA PRO A 34 4.75 16.23 1.25
C PRO A 34 4.42 15.42 2.51
N GLU A 35 4.53 14.10 2.38
CA GLU A 35 4.34 13.14 3.47
C GLU A 35 5.44 12.08 3.41
N ILE A 36 5.81 11.50 4.55
CA ILE A 36 6.81 10.45 4.63
C ILE A 36 6.30 9.18 3.92
N ALA A 37 7.12 8.62 3.04
CA ALA A 37 6.88 7.31 2.47
C ALA A 37 7.18 6.22 3.50
N THR A 38 6.25 5.29 3.65
CA THR A 38 6.38 4.13 4.54
C THR A 38 6.68 2.85 3.80
N VAL A 39 6.46 2.84 2.47
CA VAL A 39 6.62 1.66 1.63
C VAL A 39 7.25 2.01 0.29
N VAL A 40 7.98 1.03 -0.26
CA VAL A 40 8.44 1.03 -1.65
C VAL A 40 7.50 0.09 -2.41
N ASP A 41 6.64 0.67 -3.23
CA ASP A 41 5.63 -0.01 -4.01
C ASP A 41 6.13 -0.36 -5.42
N HIS A 42 5.68 -1.48 -5.97
CA HIS A 42 5.93 -1.83 -7.36
C HIS A 42 4.83 -1.26 -8.26
N ILE A 43 5.17 -0.45 -9.26
CA ILE A 43 4.20 0.21 -10.16
C ILE A 43 3.34 -0.84 -10.88
N VAL A 44 4.01 -1.84 -11.47
CA VAL A 44 3.40 -3.11 -11.87
C VAL A 44 3.73 -4.14 -10.79
N PRO A 45 2.74 -4.70 -10.08
CA PRO A 45 2.99 -5.68 -9.03
C PRO A 45 3.75 -6.90 -9.52
N LEU A 46 4.66 -7.43 -8.69
CA LEU A 46 5.38 -8.68 -8.99
C LEU A 46 4.41 -9.85 -9.26
N ALA A 47 3.25 -9.88 -8.57
CA ALA A 47 2.22 -10.88 -8.75
C ALA A 47 1.54 -10.81 -10.13
N LEU A 48 1.57 -9.64 -10.78
CA LEU A 48 1.02 -9.39 -12.11
C LEU A 48 2.12 -9.35 -13.19
N GLY A 49 3.31 -9.86 -12.89
CA GLY A 49 4.43 -9.96 -13.84
C GLY A 49 5.37 -8.75 -13.88
N GLY A 50 5.28 -7.82 -12.92
CA GLY A 50 6.23 -6.71 -12.82
C GLY A 50 7.66 -7.14 -12.48
N SER A 51 8.64 -6.34 -12.88
CA SER A 51 10.06 -6.54 -12.57
C SER A 51 10.42 -5.99 -11.18
N ASP A 52 11.47 -6.53 -10.53
CA ASP A 52 12.04 -5.93 -9.30
C ASP A 52 13.15 -4.92 -9.61
N GLU A 53 12.92 -4.08 -10.62
CA GLU A 53 13.84 -3.01 -11.02
C GLU A 53 13.43 -1.68 -10.39
N ASP A 54 14.40 -0.77 -10.25
CA ASP A 54 14.15 0.54 -9.64
C ASP A 54 13.18 1.40 -10.47
N SER A 55 13.19 1.24 -11.79
CA SER A 55 12.23 1.85 -12.72
C SER A 55 10.78 1.44 -12.46
N ASN A 56 10.56 0.22 -11.94
CA ASN A 56 9.24 -0.30 -11.60
C ASN A 56 8.88 -0.04 -10.13
N THR A 57 9.52 0.91 -9.45
CA THR A 57 9.23 1.21 -8.04
C THR A 57 8.94 2.67 -7.76
N ARG A 58 7.99 2.92 -6.87
CA ARG A 58 7.61 4.24 -6.35
C ARG A 58 7.52 4.25 -4.83
N ASN A 59 7.84 5.37 -4.20
CA ASN A 59 7.77 5.53 -2.74
C ASN A 59 6.40 6.10 -2.35
N LEU A 60 5.66 5.40 -1.48
CA LEU A 60 4.30 5.78 -1.09
C LEU A 60 4.13 5.88 0.43
N CYS A 61 3.26 6.78 0.88
CA CYS A 61 2.72 6.75 2.24
C CYS A 61 1.71 5.60 2.38
N GLY A 62 1.34 5.26 3.61
CA GLY A 62 0.43 4.15 3.89
C GLY A 62 -0.95 4.32 3.23
N ALA A 63 -1.46 5.55 3.17
CA ALA A 63 -2.76 5.85 2.57
C ALA A 63 -2.76 5.58 1.06
N HIS A 64 -1.80 6.16 0.32
CA HIS A 64 -1.68 5.95 -1.13
C HIS A 64 -1.36 4.50 -1.48
N HIS A 65 -0.57 3.79 -0.68
CA HIS A 65 -0.29 2.38 -0.91
C HIS A 65 -1.55 1.50 -0.82
N LEU A 66 -2.43 1.77 0.15
CA LEU A 66 -3.70 1.05 0.28
C LEU A 66 -4.63 1.32 -0.89
N GLU A 67 -4.72 2.57 -1.35
CA GLU A 67 -5.49 2.98 -2.53
C GLU A 67 -5.01 2.26 -3.79
N VAL A 68 -3.71 2.33 -4.07
CA VAL A 68 -3.06 1.65 -5.18
C VAL A 68 -3.28 0.14 -5.14
N THR A 69 -3.11 -0.48 -3.96
CA THR A 69 -3.29 -1.94 -3.81
C THR A 69 -4.74 -2.32 -4.11
N ALA A 70 -5.70 -1.53 -3.64
CA ALA A 70 -7.12 -1.77 -3.92
C ALA A 70 -7.42 -1.68 -5.42
N GLU A 71 -6.87 -0.68 -6.11
CA GLU A 71 -7.01 -0.51 -7.56
C GLU A 71 -6.36 -1.68 -8.34
N GLN A 72 -5.11 -2.00 -8.06
CA GLN A 72 -4.32 -3.01 -8.79
C GLN A 72 -4.90 -4.43 -8.67
N PHE A 73 -5.47 -4.78 -7.51
CA PHE A 73 -5.98 -6.13 -7.23
C PHE A 73 -7.50 -6.22 -7.23
N GLY A 74 -8.20 -5.13 -7.57
CA GLY A 74 -9.67 -5.08 -7.55
C GLY A 74 -10.28 -5.34 -6.16
N HIS A 75 -9.55 -5.02 -5.09
CA HIS A 75 -10.05 -5.17 -3.73
C HIS A 75 -11.00 -4.02 -3.37
N ARG A 76 -11.97 -4.29 -2.49
CA ARG A 76 -12.78 -3.22 -1.91
C ARG A 76 -11.87 -2.31 -1.07
N ALA A 77 -12.08 -1.01 -1.18
CA ALA A 77 -11.42 -0.03 -0.33
C ALA A 77 -11.62 -0.39 1.16
N PRO A 78 -10.62 -0.13 2.03
CA PRO A 78 -10.74 -0.44 3.44
C PRO A 78 -11.92 0.32 4.08
N ILE A 79 -12.69 -0.38 4.91
CA ILE A 79 -13.80 0.20 5.66
C ILE A 79 -13.23 1.17 6.68
N LYS A 80 -13.60 2.46 6.56
CA LYS A 80 -13.15 3.51 7.50
C LYS A 80 -14.00 3.58 8.76
N ALA A 81 -15.18 2.94 8.75
CA ALA A 81 -16.09 2.94 9.88
C ALA A 81 -15.48 2.22 11.09
N ARG A 82 -15.69 2.81 12.27
CA ARG A 82 -15.20 2.31 13.56
C ARG A 82 -16.38 1.82 14.40
N GLY A 83 -16.09 1.00 15.41
CA GLY A 83 -17.06 0.58 16.42
C GLY A 83 -17.19 -0.94 16.50
N VAL A 84 -17.00 -1.45 17.71
CA VAL A 84 -17.16 -2.85 18.08
C VAL A 84 -18.03 -2.89 19.33
N SER A 85 -19.07 -3.71 19.28
CA SER A 85 -19.98 -3.90 20.43
C SER A 85 -19.30 -4.71 21.53
N ARG A 86 -19.92 -4.76 22.72
CA ARG A 86 -19.41 -5.54 23.87
C ARG A 86 -19.22 -7.03 23.56
N SER A 87 -19.96 -7.58 22.60
CA SER A 87 -19.81 -8.98 22.14
C SER A 87 -18.74 -9.17 21.07
N GLY A 88 -18.00 -8.13 20.69
CA GLY A 88 -16.98 -8.20 19.64
C GLY A 88 -17.52 -8.04 18.21
N ARG A 89 -18.84 -7.80 18.03
CA ARG A 89 -19.43 -7.60 16.70
C ARG A 89 -19.20 -6.18 16.21
N PRO A 90 -18.70 -5.96 14.97
CA PRO A 90 -18.64 -4.64 14.34
C PRO A 90 -20.02 -3.99 14.33
N THR A 91 -20.10 -2.71 14.68
CA THR A 91 -21.38 -1.98 14.75
C THR A 91 -21.67 -1.14 13.52
N ALA A 92 -20.67 -0.92 12.67
CA ALA A 92 -20.79 -0.10 11.49
C ALA A 92 -21.78 -0.71 10.46
N PRO A 93 -22.78 0.04 9.95
CA PRO A 93 -23.77 -0.48 9.02
C PRO A 93 -23.17 -0.98 7.70
N ASP A 94 -22.11 -0.32 7.23
CA ASP A 94 -21.35 -0.64 6.04
C ASP A 94 -20.33 -1.78 6.26
N HIS A 95 -20.29 -2.42 7.42
CA HIS A 95 -19.45 -3.59 7.62
C HIS A 95 -20.01 -4.82 6.85
N PRO A 96 -19.20 -5.64 6.16
CA PRO A 96 -19.66 -6.82 5.41
C PRO A 96 -20.45 -7.87 6.19
N TRP A 97 -20.38 -7.86 7.52
CA TRP A 97 -21.17 -8.71 8.42
C TRP A 97 -22.50 -8.10 8.87
N ASN A 98 -22.72 -6.83 8.56
CA ASN A 98 -23.93 -6.07 8.83
C ASN A 98 -24.68 -5.67 7.54
N GLN A 99 -23.98 -5.68 6.40
CA GLN A 99 -24.60 -5.60 5.08
C GLN A 99 -25.44 -6.86 4.84
N ARG A 100 -26.67 -6.68 4.33
CA ARG A 100 -27.45 -7.78 3.78
C ARG A 100 -26.72 -8.29 2.55
N ARG A 101 -26.52 -9.61 2.48
CA ARG A 101 -25.97 -10.28 1.31
C ARG A 101 -27.17 -10.93 0.62
N ASP A 102 -27.45 -10.43 -0.56
CA ASP A 102 -28.43 -10.98 -1.50
C ASP A 102 -27.85 -12.26 -2.12
#